data_AF-A0AA37MY00-F1
#
_entry.id   AF-A0AA37MY00-F1
#
_cell.length_a   1.000
_cell.length_b   1.000
_cell.length_c   1.000
_cell.angle_alpha   90.00
_cell.angle_beta   90.00
_cell.angle_gamma   90.00
#
_symmetry.space_group_name_H-M   'P 1'
#
loop_
_entity.id
_entity.type
_entity.pdbx_description
1 polymer ?
#
loop_
_entity_poly.entity_id
_entity_poly.type
_entity_poly.pdbx_seq_one_letter_code
_entity_poly.pdbx_strand_id
1 'polypeptide(L)'
;MENNLHLPAGYAPLTEDEMTYTQGGGAVDALGTVATIVGVCVMGASYIWGIGQTKQWLKENGTGNIFTVLGKGTDALLADMSKSFSNAARDAVAAVSVVALWPVSLVLLMLN
;
A
#
# COMPACT_ATOMS: atom_id res chain seq x y z
N MET A 1 -60.54 11.37 22.35
CA MET A 1 -60.59 10.09 23.08
C MET A 1 -59.15 9.71 23.37
N GLU A 2 -58.71 9.88 24.61
CA GLU A 2 -57.34 9.59 25.02
C GLU A 2 -57.21 8.08 25.23
N ASN A 3 -56.44 7.41 24.37
CA ASN A 3 -56.09 6.01 24.58
C ASN A 3 -54.95 5.95 25.60
N ASN A 4 -55.32 5.85 26.88
CA ASN A 4 -54.37 5.61 27.97
C ASN A 4 -53.94 4.14 27.93
N LEU A 5 -52.84 3.88 27.20
CA LEU A 5 -52.19 2.57 27.14
C LEU A 5 -51.42 2.37 28.47
N HIS A 6 -52.06 1.74 29.45
CA HIS A 6 -51.40 1.34 30.70
C HIS A 6 -50.43 0.18 30.44
N LEU A 7 -49.20 0.50 30.04
CA LEU A 7 -48.10 -0.44 30.04
C LEU A 7 -47.58 -0.60 31.48
N PRO A 8 -47.23 -1.83 31.91
CA PRO A 8 -46.67 -2.08 33.23
C PRO A 8 -45.41 -1.23 33.45
N ALA A 9 -45.21 -0.76 34.68
CA ALA A 9 -44.25 0.28 35.12
C ALA A 9 -42.75 -0.07 34.97
N GLY A 10 -42.35 -0.61 33.83
CA GLY A 10 -40.97 -0.93 33.44
C GLY A 10 -40.66 -0.69 31.97
N TYR A 11 -41.63 -0.25 31.16
CA TYR A 11 -41.39 0.19 29.78
C TYR A 11 -41.66 1.69 29.69
N ALA A 12 -40.65 2.49 30.04
CA ALA A 12 -40.55 3.82 29.48
C ALA A 12 -40.33 3.63 27.96
N PRO A 13 -41.17 4.22 27.08
CA PRO A 13 -40.81 4.32 25.68
C PRO A 13 -39.51 5.15 25.64
N LEU A 14 -38.40 4.47 25.37
CA LEU A 14 -37.14 5.14 25.05
C LEU A 14 -37.43 6.00 23.83
N THR A 15 -37.43 7.31 24.01
CA THR A 15 -37.50 8.30 22.95
C THR A 15 -36.43 7.98 21.92
N GLU A 16 -36.77 8.11 20.63
CA GLU A 16 -35.86 7.85 19.49
C GLU A 16 -34.56 8.69 19.57
N ASP A 17 -34.55 9.75 20.39
CA ASP A 17 -33.37 10.56 20.71
C ASP A 17 -32.29 9.86 21.57
N GLU A 18 -32.59 8.68 22.15
CA GLU A 18 -31.61 7.88 22.89
C GLU A 18 -31.13 6.63 22.11
N MET A 19 -31.47 6.54 20.82
CA MET A 19 -30.81 5.62 19.89
C MET A 19 -29.44 6.21 19.49
N THR A 20 -28.50 6.26 20.44
CA THR A 20 -27.09 6.36 20.08
C THR A 20 -26.74 5.08 19.34
N TYR A 21 -26.75 5.16 18.00
CA TYR A 21 -26.00 4.26 17.15
C TYR A 21 -24.54 4.37 17.57
N THR A 22 -24.14 3.59 18.57
CA THR A 22 -22.75 3.20 18.72
C THR A 22 -22.46 2.36 17.50
N GLN A 23 -21.97 3.03 16.46
CA GLN A 23 -21.17 2.39 15.45
C GLN A 23 -20.12 1.60 16.23
N GLY A 24 -20.20 0.27 16.18
CA GLY A 24 -19.09 -0.62 16.50
C GLY A 24 -17.94 -0.46 15.49
N GLY A 25 -17.62 0.78 15.12
CA GLY A 25 -16.72 1.19 14.05
C GLY A 25 -15.50 1.97 14.57
N GLY A 26 -15.57 2.62 15.73
CA GLY A 26 -14.48 3.52 16.17
C GLY A 26 -13.11 2.87 16.30
N ALA A 27 -13.02 1.65 16.84
CA ALA A 27 -11.74 0.94 16.98
C ALA A 27 -11.31 0.27 15.66
N VAL A 28 -12.22 -0.40 14.96
CA VAL A 28 -11.91 -1.12 13.71
C VAL A 28 -11.58 -0.17 12.56
N ASP A 29 -12.23 0.99 12.49
CA ASP A 29 -11.99 2.02 11.49
C ASP A 29 -10.73 2.84 11.81
N ALA A 30 -10.45 3.08 13.10
CA ALA A 30 -9.17 3.61 13.53
C ALA A 30 -8.01 2.63 13.22
N LEU A 31 -8.19 1.32 13.44
CA LEU A 31 -7.21 0.30 13.07
C LEU A 31 -7.02 0.22 11.56
N GLY A 32 -8.09 0.32 10.77
CA GLY A 32 -8.02 0.37 9.30
C GLY A 32 -7.28 1.61 8.79
N THR A 33 -7.52 2.77 9.42
CA THR A 33 -6.82 4.03 9.11
C THR A 33 -5.33 3.93 9.46
N VAL A 34 -4.99 3.44 10.65
CA VAL A 34 -3.60 3.22 11.06
C VAL A 34 -2.90 2.22 10.15
N ALA A 35 -3.54 1.10 9.82
CA ALA A 35 -3.00 0.11 8.89
C ALA A 35 -2.74 0.69 7.50
N THR A 36 -3.63 1.55 7.01
CA THR A 36 -3.45 2.24 5.72
C THR A 36 -2.25 3.18 5.76
N ILE A 37 -2.11 3.99 6.80
CA ILE A 37 -0.97 4.91 6.97
C ILE A 37 0.34 4.12 7.03
N VAL A 38 0.40 3.08 7.87
CA VAL A 38 1.56 2.20 7.98
C VAL A 38 1.87 1.55 6.63
N GLY A 39 0.87 1.05 5.91
CA GLY A 39 1.01 0.47 4.59
C GLY A 39 1.64 1.43 3.58
N VAL A 40 1.14 2.67 3.50
CA VAL A 40 1.68 3.71 2.59
C VAL A 40 3.11 4.08 2.97
N CYS A 41 3.41 4.23 4.27
CA CYS A 41 4.76 4.54 4.73
C CYS A 41 5.75 3.41 4.38
N VAL A 42 5.37 2.16 4.62
CA VAL A 42 6.20 0.99 4.28
C VAL A 42 6.42 0.89 2.78
N MET A 43 5.39 1.14 1.97
CA MET A 43 5.50 1.18 0.50
C MET A 43 6.47 2.27 0.04
N GLY A 44 6.34 3.50 0.56
CA GLY A 44 7.24 4.61 0.22
C GLY A 44 8.69 4.34 0.63
N ALA A 45 8.91 3.82 1.83
CA ALA A 45 10.24 3.45 2.31
C ALA A 45 10.86 2.31 1.47
N SER A 46 10.06 1.29 1.13
CA SER A 46 10.50 0.16 0.30
C SER A 46 10.89 0.62 -1.11
N TYR A 47 10.16 1.59 -1.66
CA TYR A 47 10.48 2.18 -2.95
C TYR A 47 11.82 2.93 -2.94
N ILE A 48 12.02 3.81 -1.95
CA ILE A 48 13.29 4.56 -1.79
C ILE A 48 14.46 3.60 -1.58
N TRP A 49 14.28 2.58 -0.74
CA TRP A 49 15.29 1.55 -0.51
C TRP A 49 15.63 0.79 -1.81
N GLY A 50 14.62 0.40 -2.59
CA GLY A 50 14.78 -0.24 -3.88
C GLY A 50 15.58 0.60 -4.87
N ILE A 51 15.32 1.92 -4.95
CA ILE A 51 16.11 2.84 -5.76
C ILE A 51 17.59 2.86 -5.33
N GLY A 52 17.87 2.78 -4.03
CA GLY A 52 19.24 2.64 -3.51
C GLY A 52 19.94 1.40 -4.05
N GLN A 53 19.25 0.25 -4.06
CA GLN A 53 19.77 -0.99 -4.64
C GLN A 53 20.01 -0.85 -6.15
N THR A 54 19.08 -0.21 -6.89
CA THR A 54 19.25 0.05 -8.32
C THR A 54 20.47 0.93 -8.61
N LYS A 55 20.72 1.98 -7.81
CA LYS A 55 21.91 2.83 -7.96
C LYS A 55 23.20 2.04 -7.75
N GLN A 56 23.25 1.21 -6.72
CA GLN A 56 24.42 0.37 -6.47
C GLN A 56 24.66 -0.61 -7.63
N TRP A 57 23.59 -1.28 -8.09
CA TRP A 57 23.66 -2.18 -9.22
C TRP A 57 24.14 -1.46 -10.50
N LEU A 58 23.66 -0.24 -10.77
CA LEU A 58 24.09 0.57 -11.91
C LEU A 58 25.57 0.99 -11.82
N LYS A 59 26.12 1.23 -10.62
CA LYS A 59 27.56 1.51 -10.47
C LYS A 59 28.42 0.31 -10.88
N GLU A 60 27.94 -0.90 -10.59
CA GLU A 60 28.67 -2.15 -10.85
C GLU A 60 28.43 -2.69 -12.27
N ASN A 61 27.21 -2.49 -12.82
CA ASN A 61 26.75 -3.14 -14.06
C ASN A 61 26.39 -2.17 -15.19
N GLY A 62 26.35 -0.86 -14.91
CA GLY A 62 25.93 0.21 -15.84
C GLY A 62 26.98 0.61 -16.88
N THR A 63 28.05 -0.17 -17.02
CA THR A 63 29.05 0.04 -18.08
C THR A 63 28.53 -0.49 -19.42
N GLY A 64 28.60 0.35 -20.45
CA GLY A 64 28.15 0.04 -21.81
C GLY A 64 27.17 1.07 -22.36
N ASN A 65 26.61 0.81 -23.54
CA ASN A 65 25.51 1.61 -24.08
C ASN A 65 24.19 1.29 -23.35
N ILE A 66 23.18 2.13 -23.54
CA ILE A 66 21.88 2.00 -22.88
C ILE A 66 21.18 0.66 -23.18
N PHE A 67 21.31 0.12 -24.40
CA PHE A 67 20.68 -1.16 -24.77
C PHE A 67 21.37 -2.35 -24.09
N THR A 68 22.69 -2.30 -23.90
CA THR A 68 23.43 -3.32 -23.15
C THR A 68 23.06 -3.31 -21.67
N VAL A 69 22.96 -2.12 -21.06
CA VAL A 69 22.56 -1.99 -19.65
C VAL A 69 21.11 -2.44 -19.46
N LEU A 70 20.21 -2.08 -20.39
CA LEU A 70 18.83 -2.55 -20.39
C LEU A 70 18.73 -4.06 -20.56
N GLY A 71 19.54 -4.65 -21.44
CA GLY A 71 19.64 -6.11 -21.60
C GLY A 71 20.06 -6.79 -20.31
N LYS A 72 21.16 -6.34 -19.68
CA LYS A 72 21.62 -6.87 -18.38
C LYS A 72 20.55 -6.75 -17.29
N GLY A 73 19.83 -5.63 -17.24
CA GLY A 73 18.75 -5.42 -16.27
C GLY A 73 17.55 -6.33 -16.52
N THR A 74 17.19 -6.53 -17.80
CA THR A 74 16.09 -7.41 -18.20
C THR A 74 16.42 -8.87 -17.90
N ASP A 75 17.66 -9.30 -18.19
CA ASP A 75 18.12 -10.66 -17.89
C ASP A 75 18.15 -10.92 -16.38
N ALA A 76 18.61 -9.95 -15.58
CA ALA A 76 18.61 -10.06 -14.12
C ALA A 76 17.18 -10.15 -13.54
N LEU A 77 16.24 -9.37 -14.08
CA LEU A 77 14.83 -9.43 -13.72
C LEU A 77 14.24 -10.81 -14.05
N LEU A 78 14.39 -11.28 -15.29
CA LEU A 78 13.88 -12.58 -15.73
C LEU A 78 14.49 -13.76 -14.96
N ALA A 79 15.78 -13.65 -14.60
CA ALA A 79 16.45 -14.65 -13.78
C ALA A 79 15.88 -14.70 -12.36
N ASP A 80 15.50 -13.56 -11.76
CA ASP A 80 14.87 -13.56 -10.43
C ASP A 80 13.42 -14.06 -10.46
N MET A 81 12.65 -13.68 -11.49
CA MET A 81 11.29 -14.18 -11.73
C MET A 81 11.27 -15.70 -11.92
N SER A 82 12.31 -16.27 -12.55
CA SER A 82 12.39 -17.70 -12.82
C SER A 82 12.70 -18.56 -11.59
N LYS A 83 13.10 -17.96 -10.46
CA LYS A 83 13.41 -18.71 -9.22
C LYS A 83 12.15 -19.20 -8.50
N SER A 84 11.06 -18.43 -8.53
CA SER A 84 9.79 -18.84 -7.94
C SER A 84 8.64 -17.95 -8.41
N PHE A 85 7.40 -18.43 -8.28
CA PHE A 85 6.21 -17.62 -8.52
C PHE A 85 6.13 -16.38 -7.60
N SER A 86 6.59 -16.52 -6.34
CA SER A 86 6.61 -15.40 -5.38
C SER A 86 7.55 -14.27 -5.85
N ASN A 87 8.74 -14.63 -6.33
CA ASN A 87 9.67 -13.66 -6.92
C ASN A 87 9.05 -13.04 -8.17
N ALA A 88 8.48 -13.85 -9.07
CA ALA A 88 7.82 -13.34 -10.26
C ALA A 88 6.71 -12.32 -9.96
N ALA A 89 5.87 -12.58 -8.96
CA ALA A 89 4.82 -11.66 -8.56
C ALA A 89 5.39 -10.35 -7.99
N ARG A 90 6.38 -10.45 -7.09
CA ARG A 90 7.04 -9.26 -6.53
C ARG A 90 7.73 -8.43 -7.61
N ASP A 91 8.43 -9.07 -8.51
CA ASP A 91 9.20 -8.42 -9.57
C ASP A 91 8.27 -7.79 -10.61
N ALA A 92 7.13 -8.42 -10.91
CA ALA A 92 6.08 -7.82 -11.73
C ALA A 92 5.51 -6.55 -11.06
N VAL A 93 5.20 -6.61 -9.76
CA VAL A 93 4.73 -5.44 -9.00
C VAL A 93 5.79 -4.34 -8.97
N ALA A 94 7.06 -4.70 -8.77
CA ALA A 94 8.17 -3.76 -8.78
C ALA A 94 8.31 -3.09 -10.17
N ALA A 95 8.29 -3.87 -11.26
CA ALA A 95 8.37 -3.34 -12.61
C ALA A 95 7.21 -2.39 -12.93
N VAL A 96 5.97 -2.78 -12.59
CA VAL A 96 4.80 -1.92 -12.77
C VAL A 96 4.93 -0.64 -11.95
N SER A 97 5.41 -0.72 -10.71
CA SER A 97 5.56 0.46 -9.85
C SER A 97 6.60 1.46 -10.38
N VAL A 98 7.72 0.98 -10.94
CA VAL A 98 8.75 1.85 -11.53
C VAL A 98 8.23 2.48 -12.82
N VAL A 99 7.46 1.76 -13.63
CA VAL A 99 6.84 2.31 -14.85
C VAL A 99 5.75 3.31 -14.50
N ALA A 100 4.88 3.01 -13.54
CA ALA A 100 3.79 3.90 -13.14
C ALA A 100 4.31 5.20 -12.50
N LEU A 101 5.38 5.10 -11.70
CA LEU A 101 5.98 6.22 -10.99
C LEU A 101 7.26 6.74 -11.67
N TRP A 102 7.41 6.51 -12.98
CA TRP A 102 8.64 6.81 -13.73
C TRP A 102 9.19 8.24 -13.53
N PRO A 103 8.38 9.32 -13.40
CA PRO A 103 8.95 10.65 -13.19
C PRO A 103 9.60 10.76 -11.81
N VAL A 104 8.99 10.15 -10.80
CA VAL A 104 9.51 10.11 -9.43
C VAL A 104 10.75 9.21 -9.36
N SER A 105 10.74 8.06 -10.04
CA SER A 105 11.90 7.16 -10.10
C SER A 105 13.13 7.87 -10.64
N LEU A 106 12.98 8.63 -11.73
CA LEU A 106 14.08 9.35 -12.37
C LEU A 106 14.66 10.42 -11.44
N VAL A 107 13.80 11.20 -10.78
CA VAL A 107 14.26 12.21 -9.81
C VAL A 107 15.02 11.53 -8.66
N LEU A 108 14.48 10.45 -8.08
CA LEU A 108 15.13 9.72 -7.00
C LEU A 108 16.46 9.07 -7.44
N LEU A 109 16.57 8.63 -8.69
CA LEU A 109 17.79 8.05 -9.24
C LEU A 109 18.90 9.11 -9.42
N MET A 110 18.54 10.35 -9.76
CA MET A 110 19.49 11.45 -9.95
C MET A 110 19.90 12.16 -8.65
N LEU A 111 19.06 12.08 -7.62
CA LEU A 111 19.41 12.57 -6.28
C LEU A 111 20.59 11.75 -5.75
N ASN A 112 21.62 12.41 -5.23
CA ASN A 112 22.86 11.76 -4.81
C ASN A 112 22.81 11.35 -3.34
#